data_AF-A0AAV0WC09-F1
#
_entry.id   AF-A0AAV0WC09-F1
#
_cell.length_a   1.000
_cell.length_b   1.000
_cell.length_c   1.000
_cell.angle_alpha   90.00
_cell.angle_beta   90.00
_cell.angle_gamma   90.00
#
_symmetry.space_group_name_H-M   'P 1'
#
loop_
_entity.id
_entity.type
_entity.pdbx_description
1 polymer ?
#
loop_
_entity_poly.entity_id
_entity_poly.type
_entity_poly.pdbx_seq_one_letter_code
_entity_poly.pdbx_strand_id
1 'polypeptide(L)'
;MSSEEESEIDISNLTSEIDVEQNNSQLDTELDIELLISLVGSRPILWDKTLDKFSDRNEKRKAWREVFGLTNPGFEKLEIKDQKLIGM
;
A
#
# COMPACT_ATOMS: atom_id res chain seq x y z
N MET A 1 -24.92 -36.49 -47.63
CA MET A 1 -23.60 -36.51 -46.96
C MET A 1 -22.66 -35.65 -47.81
N SER A 2 -21.94 -34.67 -47.31
CA SER A 2 -21.52 -34.38 -45.93
C SER A 2 -21.60 -32.89 -45.66
N SER A 3 -21.87 -32.57 -44.40
CA SER A 3 -21.82 -31.24 -43.81
C SER A 3 -20.41 -30.67 -43.92
N GLU A 4 -20.29 -29.45 -44.44
CA GLU A 4 -19.06 -28.66 -44.33
C GLU A 4 -19.08 -27.96 -42.98
N GLU A 5 -18.02 -28.21 -42.22
CA GLU A 5 -17.84 -27.89 -40.82
C GLU A 5 -17.65 -26.38 -40.63
N GLU A 6 -18.46 -25.80 -39.73
CA GLU A 6 -18.22 -24.46 -39.18
C GLU A 6 -16.86 -24.47 -38.45
N SER A 7 -15.91 -23.66 -38.91
CA SER A 7 -14.62 -23.52 -38.23
C SER A 7 -14.82 -22.81 -36.89
N GLU A 8 -14.78 -23.56 -35.79
CA GLU A 8 -14.71 -22.99 -34.44
C GLU A 8 -13.46 -22.12 -34.30
N ILE A 9 -13.66 -20.84 -33.98
CA ILE A 9 -12.57 -19.93 -33.65
C ILE A 9 -12.02 -20.36 -32.28
N ASP A 10 -10.81 -20.90 -32.25
CA ASP A 10 -10.14 -21.29 -31.01
C ASP A 10 -9.62 -20.06 -30.25
N ILE A 11 -10.40 -19.63 -29.26
CA ILE A 11 -10.12 -18.44 -28.43
C ILE A 11 -8.96 -18.73 -27.45
N SER A 12 -8.45 -19.97 -27.34
CA SER A 12 -7.38 -20.31 -26.40
C SER A 12 -6.07 -19.55 -26.63
N ASN A 13 -5.86 -19.04 -27.84
CA ASN A 13 -4.66 -18.30 -28.22
C ASN A 13 -4.83 -16.78 -28.20
N LEU A 14 -5.99 -16.24 -27.79
CA LEU A 14 -6.17 -14.79 -27.65
C LEU A 14 -5.78 -14.26 -26.25
N THR A 15 -5.42 -15.14 -25.33
CA THR A 15 -4.99 -14.75 -23.98
C THR A 15 -3.48 -14.67 -23.79
N SER A 16 -2.69 -14.73 -24.87
CA SER A 16 -1.21 -14.73 -24.77
C SER A 16 -0.56 -13.35 -24.69
N GLU A 17 -1.30 -12.24 -24.61
CA GLU A 17 -0.72 -10.89 -24.49
C GLU A 17 -1.53 -9.99 -23.55
N ILE A 18 -1.81 -10.48 -22.35
CA ILE A 18 -1.96 -9.56 -21.21
C ILE A 18 -0.66 -9.70 -20.44
N ASP A 19 0.23 -8.74 -20.64
CA ASP A 19 1.23 -8.38 -19.65
C ASP A 19 0.44 -8.11 -18.36
N VAL A 20 0.33 -9.14 -17.52
CA VAL A 20 -0.08 -8.98 -16.14
C VAL A 20 1.10 -8.28 -15.49
N GLU A 21 1.16 -6.96 -15.72
CA GLU A 21 1.77 -6.03 -14.80
C GLU A 21 1.29 -6.49 -13.43
N GLN A 22 2.24 -6.99 -12.65
CA GLN A 22 2.03 -7.52 -11.33
C GLN A 22 1.44 -6.38 -10.51
N ASN A 23 0.12 -6.33 -10.50
CA ASN A 23 -0.68 -5.34 -9.83
C ASN A 23 -0.34 -5.42 -8.34
N ASN A 24 0.32 -4.37 -7.89
CA ASN A 24 0.81 -4.10 -6.55
C ASN A 24 -0.36 -4.00 -5.56
N SER A 25 -1.08 -5.11 -5.35
CA SER A 25 -2.36 -5.19 -4.66
C SER A 25 -2.31 -6.25 -3.56
N GLN A 26 -1.50 -5.99 -2.53
CA GLN A 26 -1.62 -6.75 -1.29
C GLN A 26 -1.44 -5.79 -0.11
N LEU A 27 -2.33 -4.81 -0.01
CA LEU A 27 -2.53 -4.02 1.21
C LEU A 27 -4.00 -4.03 1.62
N ASP A 28 -4.67 -5.19 1.49
CA ASP A 28 -6.01 -5.42 2.03
C ASP A 28 -5.96 -5.75 3.54
N THR A 29 -5.15 -5.02 4.30
CA THR A 29 -5.34 -4.91 5.74
C THR A 29 -6.24 -3.71 5.94
N GLU A 30 -7.52 -3.95 6.20
CA GLU A 30 -8.49 -2.94 6.62
C GLU A 30 -7.88 -2.12 7.76
N LEU A 31 -7.38 -0.92 7.43
CA LEU A 31 -6.74 -0.05 8.39
C LEU A 31 -7.82 0.44 9.36
N ASP A 32 -7.63 0.17 10.65
CA ASP A 32 -8.50 0.70 11.69
C ASP A 32 -8.35 2.23 11.73
N ILE A 33 -9.35 2.91 11.16
CA ILE A 33 -9.37 4.37 11.03
C ILE A 33 -9.42 5.04 12.40
N GLU A 34 -10.16 4.48 13.36
CA GLU A 34 -10.30 5.06 14.71
C GLU A 34 -8.98 4.94 15.48
N LEU A 35 -8.28 3.82 15.31
CA LEU A 35 -6.93 3.66 15.83
C LEU A 35 -5.96 4.66 15.20
N LEU A 36 -6.00 4.85 13.88
CA LEU A 36 -5.15 5.81 13.19
C LEU A 36 -5.39 7.25 13.67
N ILE A 37 -6.65 7.67 13.75
CA ILE A 37 -7.02 9.00 14.25
C ILE A 37 -6.51 9.20 15.68
N SER A 38 -6.70 8.20 16.55
CA SER A 38 -6.23 8.23 17.94
C SER A 38 -4.70 8.35 18.02
N LEU A 39 -3.97 7.58 17.20
CA LEU A 39 -2.51 7.58 17.18
C LEU A 39 -1.92 8.88 16.61
N VAL A 40 -2.54 9.47 15.59
CA VAL A 40 -2.12 10.77 15.05
C VAL A 40 -2.47 11.89 16.04
N GLY A 41 -3.67 11.86 16.62
CA GLY A 41 -4.11 12.85 17.61
C GLY A 41 -3.21 12.90 18.85
N SER A 42 -2.75 11.74 19.33
CA SER A 42 -1.82 11.64 20.47
C SER A 42 -0.39 12.13 20.20
N ARG A 43 -0.04 12.48 18.94
CA ARG A 43 1.31 12.90 18.54
C ARG A 43 1.28 14.33 17.97
N PRO A 44 1.33 15.37 18.83
CA PRO A 44 1.32 16.78 18.42
C PRO A 44 2.34 17.14 17.34
N ILE A 45 3.51 16.49 17.30
CA ILE A 45 4.53 16.70 16.26
C ILE A 45 4.02 16.54 14.81
N LEU A 46 2.93 15.79 14.62
CA LEU A 46 2.32 15.55 13.32
C LEU A 46 1.35 16.66 12.87
N TRP A 47 0.73 17.39 13.80
CA TRP A 47 -0.36 18.32 13.49
C TRP A 47 -0.25 19.70 14.15
N ASP A 48 0.43 19.81 15.29
CA ASP A 48 0.60 21.06 16.03
C ASP A 48 1.76 21.88 15.45
N LYS A 49 1.40 22.95 14.74
CA LYS A 49 2.34 23.89 14.10
C LYS A 49 3.05 24.82 15.09
N THR A 50 2.60 24.87 16.33
CA THR A 50 3.19 25.75 17.37
C THR A 50 4.40 25.12 18.03
N LEU A 51 4.64 23.83 17.84
CA LEU A 51 5.83 23.15 18.33
C LEU A 51 7.06 23.56 17.54
N ASP A 52 8.13 23.92 18.25
CA ASP A 52 9.45 24.23 17.65
C ASP A 52 9.92 23.12 16.70
N LYS A 53 9.68 21.86 17.10
CA LYS A 53 10.07 20.67 16.35
C LYS A 53 9.14 20.34 15.20
N PHE A 54 8.02 21.05 14.99
CA PHE A 54 7.11 20.78 13.88
C PHE A 54 7.81 20.89 12.51
N SER A 55 8.83 21.75 12.38
CA SER A 55 9.62 21.85 11.15
C SER A 55 10.60 20.69 10.94
N ASP A 56 10.85 19.87 11.97
CA ASP A 56 11.81 18.79 11.94
C ASP A 56 11.25 17.56 11.19
N ARG A 57 11.80 17.32 10.00
CA ARG A 57 11.44 16.18 9.15
C ARG A 57 11.81 14.83 9.80
N ASN A 58 12.86 14.77 10.61
CA ASN A 58 13.29 13.54 11.26
C ASN A 58 12.34 13.14 12.37
N GLU A 59 11.89 14.10 13.18
CA GLU A 59 10.89 13.89 14.24
C GLU A 59 9.54 13.48 13.64
N LYS A 60 9.12 14.11 12.55
CA LYS A 60 7.91 13.70 11.81
C LYS A 60 8.01 12.29 11.25
N ARG A 61 9.15 11.93 10.63
CA ARG A 61 9.36 10.57 10.10
C ARG A 61 9.36 9.54 11.22
N LYS A 62 9.99 9.85 12.36
CA LYS A 62 9.98 8.99 13.53
C LYS A 62 8.56 8.76 14.04
N ALA A 63 7.77 9.82 14.20
CA ALA A 63 6.39 9.73 14.64
C ALA A 63 5.51 8.91 13.69
N TRP A 64 5.63 9.11 12.36
CA TRP A 64 4.91 8.30 11.38
C TRP A 64 5.30 6.83 11.42
N ARG A 65 6.60 6.51 11.58
CA ARG A 65 7.06 5.13 11.72
C ARG A 65 6.44 4.44 12.94
N GLU A 66 6.32 5.15 14.05
CA GLU A 66 5.65 4.63 15.25
C GLU A 66 4.14 4.40 15.01
N VAL A 67 3.47 5.33 14.32
CA VAL A 67 2.05 5.17 13.94
C VAL A 67 1.88 3.92 13.07
N PHE A 68 2.66 3.78 12.00
CA PHE A 68 2.55 2.64 11.09
C PHE A 68 2.93 1.31 11.72
N GLY A 69 3.91 1.29 12.64
CA GLY A 69 4.26 0.09 13.41
C GLY A 69 3.13 -0.40 14.31
N LEU A 70 2.26 0.50 14.77
CA LEU A 70 1.11 0.17 15.61
C LEU A 70 -0.16 -0.15 14.80
N THR A 71 -0.36 0.48 13.64
CA THR A 71 -1.56 0.26 12.80
C THR A 71 -1.44 -0.93 11.86
N ASN A 72 -0.22 -1.36 11.53
CA ASN A 72 0.00 -2.47 10.61
C ASN A 72 0.97 -3.50 11.23
N PRO A 73 0.47 -4.64 11.73
CA PRO A 73 1.30 -5.71 12.30
C PRO A 73 2.32 -6.31 11.32
N GLY A 74 2.17 -6.08 10.02
CA GLY A 74 3.13 -6.46 8.97
C GLY A 74 4.23 -5.44 8.71
N PHE A 75 4.13 -4.23 9.27
CA PHE A 75 5.04 -3.12 8.97
C PHE A 75 6.47 -3.36 9.48
N GLU A 76 6.63 -3.99 10.64
CA GLU A 76 7.96 -4.39 11.14
C GLU A 76 8.61 -5.50 10.31
N LYS A 77 7.82 -6.27 9.54
CA LYS A 77 8.31 -7.33 8.64
C LYS A 77 8.62 -6.84 7.23
N LEU A 78 8.30 -5.59 6.88
CA LEU A 78 8.65 -5.00 5.59
C LEU A 78 10.16 -4.76 5.53
N GLU A 79 10.79 -5.26 4.46
CA GLU A 79 12.22 -5.07 4.21
C GLU A 79 12.55 -3.57 4.14
N ILE A 80 13.76 -3.15 4.55
CA ILE A 80 14.19 -1.73 4.60
C ILE A 80 13.99 -1.00 3.26
N LYS A 81 13.95 -1.75 2.15
CA LYS A 81 13.72 -1.24 0.80
C LYS A 81 12.28 -0.74 0.58
N ASP A 82 11.29 -1.38 1.21
CA ASP A 82 9.87 -1.02 1.07
C ASP A 82 9.47 0.10 2.04
N GLN A 83 10.15 0.22 3.18
CA GLN A 83 9.98 1.35 4.10
C GLN A 83 10.45 2.69 3.51
N LYS A 84 11.35 2.68 2.52
CA LYS A 84 11.78 3.90 1.82
C LYS A 84 10.69 4.47 0.90
N LEU A 85 9.73 3.66 0.45
CA LEU A 85 8.68 4.10 -0.47
C LEU A 85 7.54 4.84 0.25
N ILE A 86 7.27 4.49 1.52
CA ILE A 86 6.22 5.11 2.35
C ILE A 86 6.65 6.50 2.87
N GLY A 87 7.92 6.88 2.66
CA GLY A 87 8.47 8.13 3.18
C GLY A 87 9.36 8.87 2.20
N MET A 88 8.93 9.09 0.96
CA MET A 88 9.45 10.22 0.16
C MET A 88 8.64 11.47 0.41
#